data_AF-A0A4Y9S4N5-F1
#
_entry.id   AF-A0A4Y9S4N5-F1
#
_cell.length_a   1.000
_cell.length_b   1.000
_cell.length_c   1.000
_cell.angle_alpha   90.00
_cell.angle_beta   90.00
_cell.angle_gamma   90.00
#
_symmetry.space_group_name_H-M   'P 1'
#
loop_
_entity.id
_entity.type
_entity.pdbx_description
1 polymer ?
#
loop_
_entity_poly.entity_id
_entity_poly.type
_entity_poly.pdbx_seq_one_letter_code
_entity_poly.pdbx_strand_id
1 'polypeptide(L)'
;MTGGRGRVLAHAARAVQGVVLAMLACAACAAEPPGCVKAADLGAPRALPAASADSLLPVQLRMEVPVAPAPLPSMGRSYLYYELHLQSFSSEAMMLISVETIVPGARTDEARVIARSPAQVRELGPRQGAVVFLCLAFDGAVPVPDNIQHRVLLADGTAVAGAPLAVVRGPLPVLGAPLAGPGWTAGNGPSLEAHHRIGVLVLDGRPWLARRYAIDWKKYRNGRSYAGDARDVHSYFAYGEKVFAVADGMVVVAQDGQPDNVPRTAIGFTPAVPLTMENLGGNMVTLGLGGGRFATYAHLQPGSVRVQAGDRVRRGQWLGRIGGSGDAREPHLHFQVTDGPAILASEGLPYVLDRYHLGGQTGGAAERRHEFPLGEPEVDFAKEVNDERTQ
;
A
#
# COMPACT_ATOMS: atom_id res chain seq x y z
N MET A 1 -59.07 54.88 -29.97
CA MET A 1 -58.07 55.20 -28.93
C MET A 1 -58.36 54.32 -27.74
N THR A 2 -57.45 53.40 -27.44
CA THR A 2 -57.64 52.28 -26.52
C THR A 2 -57.73 52.76 -25.07
N GLY A 3 -58.68 52.18 -24.33
CA GLY A 3 -58.74 52.23 -22.87
C GLY A 3 -58.90 50.82 -22.30
N GLY A 4 -58.47 50.60 -21.05
CA GLY A 4 -58.92 49.45 -20.25
C GLY A 4 -57.90 48.76 -19.35
N ARG A 5 -57.81 49.25 -18.10
CA ARG A 5 -57.89 48.53 -16.79
C ARG A 5 -56.99 47.32 -16.44
N GLY A 6 -56.50 47.35 -15.18
CA GLY A 6 -56.36 46.18 -14.28
C GLY A 6 -54.92 45.90 -13.80
N ARG A 7 -54.41 46.48 -12.70
CA ARG A 7 -54.58 46.18 -11.26
C ARG A 7 -54.02 44.79 -10.81
N VAL A 8 -53.11 44.87 -9.80
CA VAL A 8 -52.76 43.89 -8.76
C VAL A 8 -51.82 42.72 -9.16
N LEU A 9 -50.60 42.73 -8.62
CA LEU A 9 -50.11 41.70 -7.66
C LEU A 9 -48.68 42.00 -7.20
N ALA A 10 -48.57 42.33 -5.92
CA ALA A 10 -47.37 42.21 -5.12
C ALA A 10 -47.13 40.73 -4.75
N HIS A 11 -45.92 40.45 -4.26
CA HIS A 11 -45.44 39.22 -3.60
C HIS A 11 -44.87 38.13 -4.52
N ALA A 12 -43.53 38.04 -4.56
CA ALA A 12 -42.80 37.01 -3.80
C ALA A 12 -41.30 37.08 -4.13
N ALA A 13 -40.55 37.85 -3.35
CA ALA A 13 -39.12 37.57 -3.19
C ALA A 13 -39.02 36.31 -2.32
N ARG A 14 -38.83 35.15 -2.94
CA ARG A 14 -38.46 33.92 -2.24
C ARG A 14 -36.98 33.68 -2.44
N ALA A 15 -36.27 33.77 -1.31
CA ALA A 15 -34.89 33.42 -1.13
C ALA A 15 -34.59 32.04 -1.72
N VAL A 16 -33.66 31.99 -2.67
CA VAL A 16 -32.92 30.77 -2.97
C VAL A 16 -31.72 30.76 -2.02
N GLN A 17 -31.97 30.38 -0.77
CA GLN A 17 -30.90 29.86 0.08
C GLN A 17 -30.50 28.52 -0.52
N GLY A 18 -29.46 28.53 -1.34
CA GLY A 18 -28.77 27.32 -1.74
C GLY A 18 -28.28 26.62 -0.47
N VAL A 19 -28.84 25.45 -0.20
CA VAL A 19 -28.34 24.52 0.81
C VAL A 19 -26.95 24.10 0.37
N VAL A 20 -25.92 24.73 0.91
CA VAL A 20 -24.57 24.17 0.89
C VAL A 20 -24.61 23.00 1.87
N LEU A 21 -24.91 21.82 1.34
CA LEU A 21 -24.73 20.59 2.07
C LEU A 21 -23.21 20.41 2.23
N ALA A 22 -22.69 20.79 3.39
CA ALA A 22 -21.34 20.40 3.78
C ALA A 22 -21.30 18.87 3.82
N MET A 23 -20.74 18.25 2.78
CA MET A 23 -20.32 16.86 2.87
C MET A 23 -19.17 16.82 3.89
N LEU A 24 -19.50 16.60 5.16
CA LEU A 24 -18.57 15.98 6.07
C LEU A 24 -18.19 14.64 5.42
N ALA A 25 -16.96 14.56 4.88
CA ALA A 25 -16.41 13.32 4.37
C ALA A 25 -16.41 12.31 5.53
N CYS A 26 -17.41 11.43 5.53
CA CYS A 26 -17.46 10.32 6.47
C CYS A 26 -16.21 9.47 6.19
N ALA A 27 -15.36 9.26 7.19
CA ALA A 27 -14.17 8.41 7.06
C ALA A 27 -14.54 6.99 6.58
N ALA A 28 -15.78 6.54 6.82
CA ALA A 28 -16.31 5.26 6.35
C ALA A 28 -16.73 5.24 4.86
N CYS A 29 -16.74 6.39 4.16
CA CYS A 29 -17.12 6.50 2.75
C CYS A 29 -15.94 6.43 1.77
N ALA A 30 -14.70 6.36 2.24
CA ALA A 30 -13.56 6.13 1.35
C ALA A 30 -13.70 4.75 0.68
N ALA A 31 -13.55 4.71 -0.64
CA ALA A 31 -13.48 3.46 -1.39
C ALA A 31 -12.27 2.65 -0.92
N GLU A 32 -12.38 1.32 -0.95
CA GLU A 32 -11.25 0.46 -0.63
C GLU A 32 -10.12 0.68 -1.65
N PRO A 33 -8.86 0.43 -1.26
CA PRO A 33 -7.79 0.32 -2.24
C PRO A 33 -8.18 -0.72 -3.32
N PRO A 34 -7.84 -0.48 -4.60
CA PRO A 34 -8.24 -1.37 -5.68
C PRO A 34 -7.90 -2.84 -5.43
N GLY A 35 -8.87 -3.71 -5.66
CA GLY A 35 -8.79 -5.15 -5.43
C GLY A 35 -8.96 -5.61 -3.98
N CYS A 36 -9.06 -4.72 -2.99
CA CYS A 36 -9.38 -5.10 -1.63
C CYS A 36 -10.84 -5.53 -1.48
N VAL A 37 -11.06 -6.63 -0.75
CA VAL A 37 -12.39 -7.17 -0.44
C VAL A 37 -12.79 -6.72 0.96
N LYS A 38 -13.96 -6.09 1.07
CA LYS A 38 -14.54 -5.75 2.38
C LYS A 38 -14.94 -7.02 3.12
N ALA A 39 -14.45 -7.19 4.35
CA ALA A 39 -14.82 -8.28 5.22
C ALA A 39 -16.28 -8.15 5.66
N ALA A 40 -17.02 -9.25 5.60
CA ALA A 40 -18.43 -9.33 5.98
C ALA A 40 -18.73 -10.73 6.53
N ASP A 41 -19.64 -10.89 7.48
CA ASP A 41 -20.11 -12.22 7.86
C ASP A 41 -20.98 -12.79 6.72
N LEU A 42 -20.41 -13.68 5.92
CA LEU A 42 -21.10 -14.35 4.82
C LEU A 42 -21.73 -15.68 5.26
N GLY A 43 -21.79 -15.91 6.57
CA GLY A 43 -22.35 -17.10 7.20
C GLY A 43 -21.42 -18.32 7.13
N ALA A 44 -22.03 -19.48 7.32
CA ALA A 44 -21.33 -20.74 7.28
C ALA A 44 -20.70 -20.97 5.88
N PRO A 45 -19.48 -21.52 5.81
CA PRO A 45 -18.91 -22.01 4.58
C PRO A 45 -19.92 -22.96 3.93
N ARG A 46 -20.22 -22.73 2.64
CA ARG A 46 -21.15 -23.60 1.91
C ARG A 46 -20.72 -25.06 2.12
N ALA A 47 -21.67 -25.91 2.53
CA ALA A 47 -21.48 -27.35 2.54
C ALA A 47 -21.21 -27.75 1.09
N LEU A 48 -20.05 -28.33 0.86
CA LEU A 48 -19.68 -28.79 -0.47
C LEU A 48 -19.86 -30.31 -0.49
N PRO A 49 -20.18 -30.89 -1.65
CA PRO A 49 -20.29 -32.32 -1.78
C PRO A 49 -19.03 -32.96 -1.18
N ALA A 50 -19.21 -34.05 -0.43
CA ALA A 50 -18.07 -34.85 -0.01
C ALA A 50 -17.21 -35.11 -1.26
N ALA A 51 -15.88 -35.06 -1.11
CA ALA A 51 -14.98 -35.50 -2.18
C ALA A 51 -15.54 -36.80 -2.75
N SER A 52 -15.60 -36.92 -4.08
CA SER A 52 -16.19 -38.12 -4.70
C SER A 52 -15.61 -39.35 -4.02
N ALA A 53 -16.48 -40.30 -3.66
CA ALA A 53 -16.09 -41.51 -2.94
C ALA A 53 -15.04 -42.36 -3.69
N ASP A 54 -14.67 -41.96 -4.91
CA ASP A 54 -13.79 -42.65 -5.82
C ASP A 54 -12.29 -42.31 -5.65
N SER A 55 -11.92 -41.27 -4.88
CA SER A 55 -10.51 -40.95 -4.61
C SER A 55 -10.13 -41.21 -3.15
N LEU A 56 -9.16 -42.11 -2.95
CA LEU A 56 -8.59 -42.42 -1.63
C LEU A 56 -7.83 -41.24 -1.01
N LEU A 57 -7.26 -40.37 -1.85
CA LEU A 57 -6.44 -39.24 -1.41
C LEU A 57 -7.18 -37.91 -1.57
N PRO A 58 -7.01 -36.96 -0.63
CA PRO A 58 -7.52 -35.61 -0.80
C PRO A 58 -6.80 -34.91 -1.96
N VAL A 59 -7.36 -33.79 -2.43
CA VAL A 59 -6.70 -32.95 -3.41
C VAL A 59 -5.32 -32.52 -2.88
N GLN A 60 -4.28 -32.83 -3.65
CA GLN A 60 -2.89 -32.57 -3.29
C GLN A 60 -2.51 -31.12 -3.62
N LEU A 61 -3.00 -30.18 -2.82
CA LEU A 61 -2.75 -28.74 -2.96
C LEU A 61 -2.17 -28.19 -1.66
N ARG A 62 -0.92 -27.70 -1.71
CA ARG A 62 -0.30 -26.97 -0.61
C ARG A 62 -0.69 -25.50 -0.68
N MET A 63 -1.00 -24.92 0.48
CA MET A 63 -1.29 -23.51 0.66
C MET A 63 -0.38 -22.95 1.74
N GLU A 64 0.33 -21.87 1.45
CA GLU A 64 1.29 -21.27 2.37
C GLU A 64 1.19 -19.75 2.32
N VAL A 65 1.23 -19.11 3.48
CA VAL A 65 1.38 -17.65 3.60
C VAL A 65 2.76 -17.40 4.18
N PRO A 66 3.76 -16.99 3.36
CA PRO A 66 5.15 -16.91 3.79
C PRO A 66 5.37 -15.93 4.94
N VAL A 67 4.62 -14.82 4.93
CA VAL A 67 4.63 -13.80 5.99
C VAL A 67 3.22 -13.61 6.52
N ALA A 68 3.01 -13.96 7.78
CA ALA A 68 1.73 -13.78 8.45
C ALA A 68 1.33 -12.28 8.46
N PRO A 69 0.08 -11.93 8.09
CA PRO A 69 -0.34 -10.54 8.00
C PRO A 69 -0.52 -9.93 9.39
N ALA A 70 -0.26 -8.63 9.49
CA ALA A 70 -0.64 -7.80 10.64
C ALA A 70 -1.73 -6.79 10.24
N PRO A 71 -2.66 -6.44 11.14
CA PRO A 71 -3.64 -5.40 10.89
C PRO A 71 -2.97 -4.05 10.64
N LEU A 72 -3.22 -3.46 9.47
CA LEU A 72 -2.75 -2.12 9.11
C LEU A 72 -3.90 -1.10 9.26
N PRO A 73 -3.87 -0.22 10.28
CA PRO A 73 -4.91 0.77 10.46
C PRO A 73 -4.77 1.90 9.42
N SER A 74 -5.88 2.27 8.79
CA SER A 74 -5.96 3.42 7.88
C SER A 74 -7.40 3.85 7.65
N MET A 75 -7.68 5.15 7.67
CA MET A 75 -8.97 5.75 7.34
C MET A 75 -10.15 5.12 8.10
N GLY A 76 -9.96 4.82 9.39
CA GLY A 76 -10.99 4.20 10.24
C GLY A 76 -11.26 2.71 9.96
N ARG A 77 -10.39 2.04 9.20
CA ARG A 77 -10.44 0.60 8.88
C ARG A 77 -9.14 -0.08 9.27
N SER A 78 -9.16 -1.41 9.28
CA SER A 78 -7.95 -2.23 9.39
C SER A 78 -7.82 -3.11 8.16
N TYR A 79 -6.63 -3.16 7.56
CA TYR A 79 -6.38 -3.95 6.35
C TYR A 79 -5.43 -5.11 6.64
N LEU A 80 -5.67 -6.26 6.02
CA LEU A 80 -4.69 -7.35 5.95
C LEU A 80 -4.21 -7.49 4.51
N TYR A 81 -2.91 -7.31 4.29
CA TYR A 81 -2.24 -7.53 3.01
C TYR A 81 -1.29 -8.72 3.12
N TYR A 82 -1.50 -9.75 2.31
CA TYR A 82 -0.66 -10.96 2.30
C TYR A 82 -0.89 -11.79 1.04
N GLU A 83 0.02 -12.72 0.77
CA GLU A 83 -0.02 -13.58 -0.39
C GLU A 83 -0.20 -15.03 0.02
N LEU A 84 -1.01 -15.75 -0.75
CA LEU A 84 -1.24 -17.18 -0.61
C LEU A 84 -0.51 -17.90 -1.74
N HIS A 85 0.56 -18.60 -1.39
CA HIS A 85 1.32 -19.45 -2.29
C HIS A 85 0.62 -20.80 -2.40
N LEU A 86 0.23 -21.13 -3.62
CA LEU A 86 -0.40 -22.39 -3.99
C LEU A 86 0.65 -23.26 -4.69
N GLN A 87 0.70 -24.55 -4.35
CA GLN A 87 1.51 -25.54 -5.05
C GLN A 87 0.70 -26.81 -5.25
N SER A 88 0.46 -27.16 -6.51
CA SER A 88 -0.11 -28.44 -6.91
C SER A 88 0.94 -29.54 -6.78
N PHE A 89 0.51 -30.69 -6.27
CA PHE A 89 1.23 -31.96 -6.37
C PHE A 89 0.40 -33.01 -7.13
N SER A 90 -0.74 -32.58 -7.70
CA SER A 90 -1.61 -33.42 -8.52
C SER A 90 -0.98 -33.71 -9.88
N SER A 91 -1.35 -34.86 -10.46
CA SER A 91 -1.07 -35.19 -11.87
C SER A 91 -2.01 -34.50 -12.85
N GLU A 92 -3.15 -34.00 -12.36
CA GLU A 92 -4.18 -33.31 -13.14
C GLU A 92 -4.21 -31.81 -12.84
N ALA A 93 -4.67 -31.03 -13.82
CA ALA A 93 -4.90 -29.60 -13.65
C ALA A 93 -6.09 -29.34 -12.70
N MET A 94 -6.01 -28.28 -11.92
CA MET A 94 -7.08 -27.80 -11.06
C MET A 94 -7.65 -26.50 -11.62
N MET A 95 -8.96 -26.45 -11.84
CA MET A 95 -9.67 -25.24 -12.25
C MET A 95 -10.17 -24.48 -11.02
N LEU A 96 -9.59 -23.32 -10.74
CA LEU A 96 -9.87 -22.53 -9.54
C LEU A 96 -10.98 -21.50 -9.84
N ILE A 97 -11.98 -21.44 -8.96
CA ILE A 97 -13.07 -20.45 -9.01
C ILE A 97 -12.76 -19.27 -8.10
N SER A 98 -12.45 -19.55 -6.84
CA SER A 98 -12.25 -18.52 -5.82
C SER A 98 -11.44 -19.01 -4.64
N VAL A 99 -10.96 -18.05 -3.86
CA VAL A 99 -10.37 -18.28 -2.54
C VAL A 99 -11.28 -17.63 -1.50
N GLU A 100 -11.78 -18.42 -0.57
CA GLU A 100 -12.50 -17.93 0.61
C GLU A 100 -11.50 -17.71 1.75
N THR A 101 -11.66 -16.61 2.48
CA THR A 101 -11.03 -16.42 3.79
C THR A 101 -12.06 -16.72 4.88
N ILE A 102 -11.68 -17.57 5.82
CA ILE A 102 -12.54 -18.15 6.84
C ILE A 102 -11.98 -17.81 8.22
N VAL A 103 -12.85 -17.48 9.16
CA VAL A 103 -12.53 -17.51 10.60
C VAL A 103 -12.76 -18.94 11.09
N PRO A 104 -11.71 -19.68 11.51
CA PRO A 104 -11.87 -21.04 11.96
C PRO A 104 -12.64 -21.09 13.29
N GLY A 105 -13.52 -22.09 13.45
CA GLY A 105 -14.15 -22.44 14.72
C GLY A 105 -13.41 -23.58 15.42
N ALA A 106 -13.86 -23.98 16.61
CA ALA A 106 -13.30 -25.17 17.27
C ALA A 106 -13.69 -26.45 16.51
N ARG A 107 -14.83 -26.41 15.83
CA ARG A 107 -15.31 -27.43 14.89
C ARG A 107 -15.50 -26.83 13.49
N THR A 108 -15.53 -27.68 12.46
CA THR A 108 -15.66 -27.25 11.06
C THR A 108 -17.00 -26.59 10.74
N ASP A 109 -18.08 -26.97 11.44
CA ASP A 109 -19.42 -26.38 11.34
C ASP A 109 -19.52 -24.99 11.99
N GLU A 110 -18.53 -24.61 12.80
CA GLU A 110 -18.43 -23.30 13.46
C GLU A 110 -17.61 -22.28 12.66
N ALA A 111 -16.98 -22.69 11.56
CA ALA A 111 -16.22 -21.79 10.72
C ALA A 111 -17.15 -20.76 10.04
N ARG A 112 -16.63 -19.56 9.77
CA ARG A 112 -17.39 -18.47 9.13
C ARG A 112 -16.63 -17.87 7.97
N VAL A 113 -17.27 -17.70 6.82
CA VAL A 113 -16.64 -17.04 5.67
C VAL A 113 -16.69 -15.53 5.89
N ILE A 114 -15.53 -14.89 5.88
CA ILE A 114 -15.42 -13.43 6.03
C ILE A 114 -15.12 -12.69 4.73
N ALA A 115 -14.61 -13.40 3.72
CA ALA A 115 -14.36 -12.84 2.40
C ALA A 115 -14.33 -13.91 1.32
N ARG A 116 -14.70 -13.53 0.10
CA ARG A 116 -14.55 -14.34 -1.12
C ARG A 116 -13.81 -13.53 -2.17
N SER A 117 -12.60 -13.96 -2.50
CA SER A 117 -11.78 -13.35 -3.54
C SER A 117 -11.89 -14.20 -4.82
N PRO A 118 -12.27 -13.63 -5.96
CA PRO A 118 -12.21 -14.33 -7.24
C PRO A 118 -10.81 -14.87 -7.50
N ALA A 119 -10.71 -16.02 -8.16
CA ALA A 119 -9.41 -16.59 -8.49
C ALA A 119 -8.67 -15.69 -9.48
N GLN A 120 -7.50 -15.22 -9.08
CA GLN A 120 -6.55 -14.51 -9.94
C GLN A 120 -5.86 -15.46 -10.92
N VAL A 121 -5.78 -16.74 -10.54
CA VAL A 121 -5.28 -17.84 -11.37
C VAL A 121 -6.44 -18.80 -11.60
N ARG A 122 -6.87 -18.97 -12.85
CA ARG A 122 -8.04 -19.80 -13.21
C ARG A 122 -7.71 -21.28 -13.35
N GLU A 123 -6.47 -21.60 -13.67
CA GLU A 123 -5.98 -22.96 -13.87
C GLU A 123 -4.63 -23.10 -13.19
N LEU A 124 -4.51 -24.12 -12.34
CA LEU A 124 -3.24 -24.55 -11.76
C LEU A 124 -2.92 -25.92 -12.34
N GLY A 125 -1.98 -25.97 -13.29
CA GLY A 125 -1.62 -27.20 -13.97
C GLY A 125 -0.94 -28.24 -13.06
N PRO A 126 -0.69 -29.44 -13.59
CA PRO A 126 -0.01 -30.50 -12.84
C PRO A 126 1.34 -30.02 -12.32
N ARG A 127 1.58 -30.21 -11.01
CA ARG A 127 2.83 -29.82 -10.34
C ARG A 127 3.21 -28.33 -10.43
N GLN A 128 2.28 -27.45 -10.81
CA GLN A 128 2.52 -26.01 -10.90
C GLN A 128 2.30 -25.28 -9.58
N GLY A 129 2.93 -24.12 -9.44
CA GLY A 129 2.72 -23.17 -8.36
C GLY A 129 2.10 -21.86 -8.84
N ALA A 130 1.41 -21.18 -7.95
CA ALA A 130 0.81 -19.87 -8.20
C ALA A 130 0.85 -19.00 -6.93
N VAL A 131 0.78 -17.68 -7.10
CA VAL A 131 0.63 -16.73 -5.98
C VAL A 131 -0.70 -16.02 -6.14
N VAL A 132 -1.52 -16.05 -5.09
CA VAL A 132 -2.77 -15.29 -5.01
C VAL A 132 -2.58 -14.15 -4.03
N PHE A 133 -2.73 -12.92 -4.47
CA PHE A 133 -2.56 -11.75 -3.61
C PHE A 133 -3.88 -11.37 -2.95
N LEU A 134 -3.89 -11.23 -1.63
CA LEU A 134 -5.09 -10.94 -0.86
C LEU A 134 -4.97 -9.57 -0.19
N CYS A 135 -6.09 -8.85 -0.21
CA CYS A 135 -6.31 -7.64 0.57
C CYS A 135 -7.72 -7.70 1.17
N LEU A 136 -7.80 -7.64 2.50
CA LEU A 136 -9.06 -7.68 3.23
C LEU A 136 -9.22 -6.40 4.05
N ALA A 137 -10.37 -5.74 3.94
CA ALA A 137 -10.69 -4.52 4.67
C ALA A 137 -11.71 -4.80 5.77
N PHE A 138 -11.34 -4.54 7.02
CA PHE A 138 -12.15 -4.75 8.22
C PHE A 138 -12.61 -3.41 8.80
N ASP A 139 -13.80 -3.41 9.39
CA ASP A 139 -14.38 -2.25 10.08
C ASP A 139 -14.96 -2.66 11.44
N GLY A 140 -15.65 -1.75 12.13
CA GLY A 140 -16.22 -2.04 13.45
C GLY A 140 -17.30 -3.13 13.46
N ALA A 141 -17.91 -3.47 12.31
CA ALA A 141 -18.91 -4.52 12.23
C ALA A 141 -18.28 -5.91 12.16
N VAL A 142 -17.13 -6.04 11.48
CA VAL A 142 -16.36 -7.29 11.40
C VAL A 142 -14.93 -7.00 11.85
N PRO A 143 -14.60 -7.26 13.13
CA PRO A 143 -13.24 -7.05 13.62
C PRO A 143 -12.27 -8.04 12.97
N VAL A 144 -10.99 -7.66 12.96
CA VAL A 144 -9.93 -8.56 12.47
C VAL A 144 -9.84 -9.77 13.40
N PRO A 145 -9.99 -11.01 12.92
CA PRO A 145 -9.91 -12.22 13.74
C PRO A 145 -8.47 -12.53 14.15
N ASP A 146 -8.28 -13.31 15.22
CA ASP A 146 -6.94 -13.77 15.65
C ASP A 146 -6.36 -14.83 14.72
N ASN A 147 -7.23 -15.59 14.05
CA ASN A 147 -6.84 -16.62 13.11
C ASN A 147 -7.70 -16.52 11.85
N ILE A 148 -7.08 -16.79 10.71
CA ILE A 148 -7.74 -16.94 9.42
C ILE A 148 -7.37 -18.30 8.83
N GLN A 149 -8.19 -18.81 7.92
CA GLN A 149 -7.94 -20.02 7.15
C GLN A 149 -8.38 -19.79 5.71
N HIS A 150 -7.70 -20.39 4.75
CA HIS A 150 -8.06 -20.28 3.34
C HIS A 150 -8.76 -21.53 2.85
N ARG A 151 -9.76 -21.35 2.00
CA ARG A 151 -10.42 -22.44 1.29
C ARG A 151 -10.48 -22.13 -0.20
N VAL A 152 -9.87 -22.99 -1.01
CA VAL A 152 -9.85 -22.87 -2.47
C VAL A 152 -11.04 -23.66 -3.03
N LEU A 153 -11.90 -22.99 -3.80
CA LEU A 153 -13.04 -23.61 -4.49
C LEU A 153 -12.67 -23.97 -5.93
N LEU A 154 -12.95 -25.20 -6.33
CA LEU A 154 -12.64 -25.74 -7.65
C LEU A 154 -13.90 -25.86 -8.52
N ALA A 155 -13.72 -25.90 -9.84
CA ALA A 155 -14.81 -25.93 -10.82
C ALA A 155 -15.65 -27.22 -10.81
N ASP A 156 -15.10 -28.31 -10.28
CA ASP A 156 -15.79 -29.59 -10.08
C ASP A 156 -16.66 -29.61 -8.81
N GLY A 157 -16.69 -28.50 -8.05
CA GLY A 157 -17.43 -28.39 -6.79
C GLY A 157 -16.61 -28.78 -5.56
N THR A 158 -15.36 -29.20 -5.71
CA THR A 158 -14.47 -29.53 -4.61
C THR A 158 -14.02 -28.25 -3.87
N ALA A 159 -13.85 -28.35 -2.55
CA ALA A 159 -13.08 -27.36 -1.78
C ALA A 159 -11.92 -27.99 -1.05
N VAL A 160 -10.82 -27.26 -1.04
CA VAL A 160 -9.63 -27.63 -0.29
C VAL A 160 -9.39 -26.57 0.77
N ALA A 161 -9.33 -26.97 2.04
CA ALA A 161 -8.98 -26.08 3.13
C ALA A 161 -7.48 -26.14 3.42
N GLY A 162 -6.86 -24.98 3.62
CA GLY A 162 -5.49 -24.86 4.11
C GLY A 162 -5.39 -24.98 5.64
N ALA A 163 -4.20 -24.80 6.19
CA ALA A 163 -4.02 -24.71 7.65
C ALA A 163 -4.51 -23.36 8.19
N PRO A 164 -5.00 -23.29 9.44
CA PRO A 164 -5.19 -22.02 10.14
C PRO A 164 -3.88 -21.23 10.23
N LEU A 165 -3.99 -19.91 10.11
CA LEU A 165 -2.91 -18.94 10.15
C LEU A 165 -3.24 -17.89 11.21
N ALA A 166 -2.33 -17.70 12.15
CA ALA A 166 -2.44 -16.62 13.12
C ALA A 166 -2.20 -15.26 12.45
N VAL A 167 -3.05 -14.29 12.78
CA VAL A 167 -2.82 -12.88 12.44
C VAL A 167 -1.83 -12.30 13.45
N VAL A 168 -0.78 -11.65 12.96
CA VAL A 168 0.24 -11.05 13.83
C VAL A 168 -0.37 -9.91 14.64
N ARG A 169 -0.32 -10.04 15.97
CA ARG A 169 -0.74 -9.00 16.91
C ARG A 169 0.47 -8.29 17.49
N GLY A 170 0.33 -6.99 17.72
CA GLY A 170 1.37 -6.16 18.33
C GLY A 170 1.38 -4.73 17.80
N PRO A 171 2.11 -3.82 18.46
CA PRO A 171 2.24 -2.45 17.98
C PRO A 171 3.04 -2.43 16.67
N LEU A 172 2.55 -1.66 15.70
CA LEU A 172 3.29 -1.34 14.50
C LEU A 172 4.34 -0.25 14.81
N PRO A 173 5.48 -0.22 14.08
CA PRO A 173 6.40 0.91 14.13
C PRO A 173 5.68 2.21 13.81
N VAL A 174 5.79 3.18 14.72
CA VAL A 174 5.27 4.53 14.53
C VAL A 174 6.39 5.42 14.01
N LEU A 175 6.23 5.91 12.79
CA LEU A 175 7.26 6.62 12.04
C LEU A 175 6.91 8.11 11.91
N GLY A 176 7.91 8.98 11.99
CA GLY A 176 7.78 10.38 11.63
C GLY A 176 7.55 10.59 10.13
N ALA A 177 7.25 11.82 9.73
CA ALA A 177 7.08 12.17 8.34
C ALA A 177 8.43 12.10 7.59
N PRO A 178 8.53 11.38 6.46
CA PRO A 178 9.76 11.35 5.65
C PRO A 178 9.95 12.64 4.82
N LEU A 179 8.93 13.50 4.77
CA LEU A 179 8.82 14.68 3.91
C LEU A 179 8.12 15.83 4.67
N ALA A 180 8.02 17.00 4.04
CA ALA A 180 7.37 18.17 4.63
C ALA A 180 6.44 18.89 3.63
N GLY A 181 5.46 19.60 4.18
CA GLY A 181 4.48 20.42 3.44
C GLY A 181 3.40 19.60 2.72
N PRO A 182 2.54 20.29 1.95
CA PRO A 182 1.40 19.72 1.25
C PRO A 182 1.76 19.19 -0.15
N GLY A 183 0.76 18.64 -0.83
CA GLY A 183 0.86 18.21 -2.23
C GLY A 183 1.32 16.76 -2.43
N TRP A 184 1.45 15.97 -1.36
CA TRP A 184 1.98 14.60 -1.47
C TRP A 184 0.89 13.58 -1.73
N THR A 185 1.20 12.55 -2.51
CA THR A 185 0.33 11.41 -2.73
C THR A 185 1.08 10.13 -2.39
N ALA A 186 0.42 9.22 -1.68
CA ALA A 186 0.93 7.89 -1.37
C ALA A 186 0.78 6.96 -2.57
N GLY A 187 1.54 7.23 -3.64
CA GLY A 187 1.49 6.47 -4.89
C GLY A 187 2.05 5.06 -4.75
N ASN A 188 1.53 4.12 -5.55
CA ASN A 188 1.96 2.71 -5.55
C ASN A 188 1.94 2.03 -4.16
N GLY A 189 1.17 2.58 -3.20
CA GLY A 189 0.96 1.97 -1.90
C GLY A 189 0.21 0.63 -1.99
N PRO A 190 -0.01 -0.05 -0.85
CA PRO A 190 -0.66 -1.36 -0.77
C PRO A 190 -2.03 -1.42 -1.47
N SER A 191 -2.05 -2.04 -2.65
CA SER A 191 -3.23 -2.29 -3.50
C SER A 191 -2.95 -3.49 -4.40
N LEU A 192 -3.95 -4.29 -4.76
CA LEU A 192 -3.72 -5.45 -5.63
C LEU A 192 -3.43 -5.08 -7.09
N GLU A 193 -3.66 -3.82 -7.46
CA GLU A 193 -3.32 -3.28 -8.78
C GLU A 193 -1.96 -2.55 -8.80
N ALA A 194 -1.35 -2.34 -7.63
CA ALA A 194 -0.04 -1.70 -7.53
C ALA A 194 1.08 -2.70 -7.87
N HIS A 195 1.98 -2.30 -8.76
CA HIS A 195 3.13 -3.11 -9.17
C HIS A 195 4.10 -3.44 -8.01
N HIS A 196 4.10 -2.64 -6.93
CA HIS A 196 4.79 -2.94 -5.67
C HIS A 196 4.25 -4.20 -5.00
N ARG A 197 2.93 -4.33 -4.95
CA ARG A 197 2.24 -5.37 -4.18
C ARG A 197 2.36 -6.75 -4.81
N ILE A 198 2.36 -6.80 -6.14
CA ILE A 198 2.43 -8.04 -6.93
C ILE A 198 3.86 -8.36 -7.41
N GLY A 199 4.83 -7.51 -7.10
CA GLY A 199 6.21 -7.60 -7.57
C GLY A 199 7.08 -8.57 -6.79
N VAL A 200 6.69 -9.85 -6.72
CA VAL A 200 7.49 -10.92 -6.12
C VAL A 200 8.79 -11.08 -6.93
N LEU A 201 9.92 -11.05 -6.24
CA LEU A 201 11.23 -11.27 -6.85
C LEU A 201 11.85 -12.55 -6.27
N VAL A 202 12.36 -13.43 -7.14
CA VAL A 202 13.08 -14.62 -6.71
C VAL A 202 14.59 -14.35 -6.75
N LEU A 203 15.24 -14.38 -5.58
CA LEU A 203 16.69 -14.25 -5.43
C LEU A 203 17.21 -15.44 -4.64
N ASP A 204 18.30 -16.04 -5.11
CA ASP A 204 18.90 -17.24 -4.51
C ASP A 204 17.89 -18.37 -4.27
N GLY A 205 16.95 -18.54 -5.21
CA GLY A 205 15.91 -19.56 -5.14
C GLY A 205 14.78 -19.27 -4.15
N ARG A 206 14.75 -18.08 -3.53
CA ARG A 206 13.73 -17.67 -2.55
C ARG A 206 12.90 -16.50 -3.06
N PRO A 207 11.56 -16.56 -2.96
CA PRO A 207 10.72 -15.42 -3.26
C PRO A 207 10.81 -14.37 -2.14
N TRP A 208 10.84 -13.11 -2.54
CA TRP A 208 10.84 -11.94 -1.67
C TRP A 208 9.76 -10.94 -2.09
N LEU A 209 9.14 -10.30 -1.12
CA LEU A 209 8.19 -9.21 -1.36
C LEU A 209 8.50 -7.96 -0.52
N ALA A 210 9.66 -7.36 -0.79
CA ALA A 210 10.16 -6.20 -0.06
C ALA A 210 9.22 -4.97 -0.11
N ARG A 211 8.53 -4.78 -1.24
CA ARG A 211 7.69 -3.61 -1.50
C ARG A 211 6.24 -3.76 -1.02
N ARG A 212 5.93 -4.77 -0.19
CA ARG A 212 4.56 -5.05 0.31
C ARG A 212 3.86 -3.81 0.90
N TYR A 213 4.63 -2.96 1.59
CA TYR A 213 4.17 -1.72 2.21
C TYR A 213 4.91 -0.47 1.73
N ALA A 214 5.58 -0.54 0.58
CA ALA A 214 6.32 0.59 0.03
C ALA A 214 5.38 1.68 -0.51
N ILE A 215 5.81 2.93 -0.41
CA ILE A 215 5.13 4.09 -0.98
C ILE A 215 6.09 4.84 -1.89
N ASP A 216 5.62 5.18 -3.08
CA ASP A 216 6.23 6.20 -3.93
C ASP A 216 5.57 7.54 -3.63
N TRP A 217 6.23 8.36 -2.81
CA TRP A 217 5.78 9.70 -2.49
C TRP A 217 5.99 10.63 -3.67
N LYS A 218 4.89 11.00 -4.31
CA LYS A 218 4.85 11.90 -5.46
C LYS A 218 4.23 13.22 -5.06
N LYS A 219 4.61 14.30 -5.74
CA LYS A 219 4.06 15.63 -5.48
C LYS A 219 3.24 16.13 -6.66
N TYR A 220 1.98 16.47 -6.42
CA TYR A 220 1.07 16.96 -7.44
C TYR A 220 0.64 18.40 -7.17
N ARG A 221 0.43 19.16 -8.23
CA ARG A 221 -0.28 20.45 -8.20
C ARG A 221 -1.27 20.46 -9.37
N ASN A 222 -2.53 20.75 -9.09
CA ASN A 222 -3.60 20.79 -10.10
C ASN A 222 -3.66 19.51 -10.96
N GLY A 223 -3.49 18.34 -10.32
CA GLY A 223 -3.53 17.03 -10.98
C GLY A 223 -2.31 16.67 -11.84
N ARG A 224 -1.22 17.45 -11.78
CA ARG A 224 0.02 17.18 -12.54
C ARG A 224 1.21 17.05 -11.59
N SER A 225 2.15 16.15 -11.92
CA SER A 225 3.39 15.95 -11.13
C SER A 225 4.52 16.92 -11.50
N TYR A 226 4.36 17.67 -12.60
CA TYR A 226 5.36 18.60 -13.12
C TYR A 226 4.71 19.79 -13.85
N ALA A 227 5.49 20.86 -14.05
CA ALA A 227 5.18 21.97 -14.94
C ALA A 227 6.43 22.33 -15.76
N GLY A 228 6.30 22.38 -17.09
CA GLY A 228 7.42 22.60 -18.00
C GLY A 228 7.71 21.38 -18.87
N ASP A 229 8.99 21.14 -19.17
CA ASP A 229 9.45 20.01 -19.99
C ASP A 229 9.41 18.72 -19.14
N ALA A 230 8.59 17.76 -19.56
CA ALA A 230 8.47 16.45 -18.91
C ALA A 230 9.78 15.64 -18.91
N ARG A 231 10.78 16.02 -19.73
CA ARG A 231 12.09 15.36 -19.80
C ARG A 231 13.11 15.97 -18.83
N ASP A 232 12.77 17.08 -18.20
CA ASP A 232 13.62 17.74 -17.22
C ASP A 232 13.14 17.41 -15.80
N VAL A 233 13.99 16.74 -15.02
CA VAL A 233 13.70 16.43 -13.61
C VAL A 233 13.37 17.69 -12.80
N HIS A 234 13.94 18.85 -13.14
CA HIS A 234 13.68 20.12 -12.47
C HIS A 234 12.25 20.64 -12.70
N SER A 235 11.53 20.12 -13.70
CA SER A 235 10.13 20.47 -13.93
C SER A 235 9.18 19.80 -12.94
N TYR A 236 9.62 18.74 -12.24
CA TYR A 236 8.79 17.96 -11.32
C TYR A 236 8.72 18.57 -9.93
N PHE A 237 7.52 18.67 -9.37
CA PHE A 237 7.31 19.34 -8.08
C PHE A 237 7.99 18.63 -6.90
N ALA A 238 8.23 17.33 -7.01
CA ALA A 238 8.91 16.55 -5.98
C ALA A 238 10.43 16.73 -5.99
N TYR A 239 11.03 17.05 -7.15
CA TYR A 239 12.48 17.08 -7.30
C TYR A 239 13.12 18.14 -6.38
N GLY A 240 14.20 17.76 -5.69
CA GLY A 240 14.93 18.65 -4.79
C GLY A 240 14.29 18.85 -3.41
N GLU A 241 13.08 18.34 -3.17
CA GLU A 241 12.44 18.38 -1.84
C GLU A 241 13.25 17.60 -0.81
N LYS A 242 13.27 18.08 0.45
CA LYS A 242 14.08 17.46 1.52
C LYS A 242 13.45 16.15 2.00
N VAL A 243 14.30 15.17 2.25
CA VAL A 243 13.95 13.87 2.83
C VAL A 243 14.48 13.79 4.27
N PHE A 244 13.64 13.33 5.19
CA PHE A 244 13.93 13.30 6.63
C PHE A 244 13.93 11.88 7.21
N ALA A 245 14.79 11.65 8.20
CA ALA A 245 14.80 10.43 8.98
C ALA A 245 13.46 10.26 9.72
N VAL A 246 12.82 9.11 9.57
CA VAL A 246 11.50 8.82 10.13
C VAL A 246 11.58 8.38 11.59
N ALA A 247 12.76 8.01 12.06
CA ALA A 247 13.02 7.61 13.44
C ALA A 247 14.50 7.83 13.75
N ASP A 248 14.83 7.77 15.05
CA ASP A 248 16.22 7.61 15.46
C ASP A 248 16.75 6.28 14.92
N GLY A 249 17.98 6.26 14.43
CA GLY A 249 18.52 5.06 13.80
C GLY A 249 20.00 5.16 13.48
N MET A 250 20.53 4.04 13.00
CA MET A 250 21.88 3.94 12.46
C MET A 250 21.80 3.83 10.95
N VAL A 251 22.58 4.62 10.23
CA VAL A 251 22.71 4.49 8.77
C VAL A 251 23.47 3.20 8.47
N VAL A 252 22.83 2.26 7.79
CA VAL A 252 23.45 0.98 7.38
C VAL A 252 23.85 0.98 5.91
N VAL A 253 23.18 1.77 5.09
CA VAL A 253 23.52 1.99 3.68
C VAL A 253 23.40 3.47 3.38
N ALA A 254 24.39 4.03 2.68
CA ALA A 254 24.35 5.35 2.08
C ALA A 254 25.05 5.27 0.71
N GLN A 255 24.30 5.58 -0.35
CA GLN A 255 24.78 5.58 -1.72
C GLN A 255 24.49 6.93 -2.36
N ASP A 256 25.48 7.50 -3.04
CA ASP A 256 25.35 8.80 -3.72
C ASP A 256 26.19 8.83 -5.01
N GLY A 257 25.93 9.82 -5.86
CA GLY A 257 26.67 10.10 -7.09
C GLY A 257 26.11 9.45 -8.37
N GLN A 258 25.09 8.59 -8.27
CA GLN A 258 24.40 8.05 -9.44
C GLN A 258 23.58 9.15 -10.13
N PRO A 259 23.68 9.34 -11.46
CA PRO A 259 22.97 10.39 -12.16
C PRO A 259 21.45 10.20 -12.11
N ASP A 260 20.73 11.32 -12.20
CA ASP A 260 19.28 11.30 -12.43
C ASP A 260 18.97 10.79 -13.84
N ASN A 261 17.84 10.10 -13.96
CA ASN A 261 17.30 9.71 -15.26
C ASN A 261 16.65 10.90 -15.96
N VAL A 262 16.62 10.85 -17.29
CA VAL A 262 15.60 11.57 -18.05
C VAL A 262 14.26 10.89 -17.75
N PRO A 263 13.23 11.61 -17.25
CA PRO A 263 11.96 11.00 -16.90
C PRO A 263 11.29 10.33 -18.11
N ARG A 264 10.54 9.27 -17.83
CA ARG A 264 9.80 8.49 -18.82
C ARG A 264 8.82 9.38 -19.58
N THR A 265 8.82 9.23 -20.90
CA THR A 265 7.82 9.85 -21.78
C THR A 265 7.03 8.77 -22.53
N ALA A 266 6.10 9.18 -23.39
CA ALA A 266 5.38 8.26 -24.27
C ALA A 266 6.29 7.46 -25.23
N ILE A 267 7.51 7.95 -25.49
CA ILE A 267 8.50 7.29 -26.35
C ILE A 267 9.20 6.14 -25.60
N GLY A 268 9.14 6.14 -24.26
CA GLY A 268 9.73 5.11 -23.43
C GLY A 268 10.55 5.67 -22.27
N PHE A 269 11.33 4.78 -21.67
CA PHE A 269 12.21 5.06 -20.55
C PHE A 269 13.54 4.33 -20.77
N THR A 270 14.64 5.03 -20.54
CA THR A 270 15.97 4.46 -20.51
C THR A 270 16.69 5.01 -19.29
N PRO A 271 17.12 4.16 -18.35
CA PRO A 271 17.92 4.56 -17.21
C PRO A 271 19.22 5.26 -17.65
N ALA A 272 19.67 6.25 -16.88
CA ALA A 272 20.92 6.98 -17.14
C ALA A 272 22.15 6.06 -17.08
N VAL A 273 22.06 4.97 -16.31
CA VAL A 273 23.04 3.88 -16.25
C VAL A 273 22.32 2.54 -16.28
N PRO A 274 22.90 1.46 -16.84
CA PRO A 274 22.29 0.14 -16.82
C PRO A 274 21.93 -0.30 -15.39
N LEU A 275 20.70 -0.80 -15.21
CA LEU A 275 20.22 -1.22 -13.89
C LEU A 275 20.79 -2.58 -13.51
N THR A 276 21.21 -2.69 -12.25
CA THR A 276 21.67 -3.92 -11.60
C THR A 276 20.98 -4.09 -10.25
N MET A 277 21.16 -5.24 -9.60
CA MET A 277 20.60 -5.48 -8.27
C MET A 277 21.15 -4.50 -7.22
N GLU A 278 22.34 -3.98 -7.44
CA GLU A 278 23.05 -3.09 -6.54
C GLU A 278 22.64 -1.62 -6.69
N ASN A 279 22.23 -1.19 -7.89
CA ASN A 279 22.00 0.23 -8.22
C ASN A 279 20.52 0.59 -8.51
N LEU A 280 19.60 -0.37 -8.45
CA LEU A 280 18.18 -0.12 -8.75
C LEU A 280 17.54 0.90 -7.79
N GLY A 281 18.05 1.01 -6.55
CA GLY A 281 17.60 1.98 -5.56
C GLY A 281 18.06 3.41 -5.85
N GLY A 282 19.01 3.60 -6.79
CA GLY A 282 19.60 4.90 -7.04
C GLY A 282 20.52 5.35 -5.93
N ASN A 283 20.67 6.67 -5.79
CA ASN A 283 21.18 7.24 -4.55
C ASN A 283 20.16 6.95 -3.45
N MET A 284 20.61 6.41 -2.32
CA MET A 284 19.70 5.97 -1.27
C MET A 284 20.33 6.01 0.12
N VAL A 285 19.46 6.03 1.13
CA VAL A 285 19.82 5.85 2.53
C VAL A 285 18.98 4.72 3.10
N THR A 286 19.58 3.81 3.86
CA THR A 286 18.85 2.82 4.67
C THR A 286 19.22 2.99 6.13
N LEU A 287 18.21 3.14 6.99
CA LEU A 287 18.36 3.25 8.44
C LEU A 287 18.00 1.92 9.10
N GLY A 288 18.87 1.39 9.96
CA GLY A 288 18.49 0.38 10.95
C GLY A 288 17.77 1.02 12.12
N LEU A 289 16.53 0.61 12.37
CA LEU A 289 15.64 1.17 13.40
C LEU A 289 15.62 0.36 14.71
N GLY A 290 16.42 -0.71 14.79
CA GLY A 290 16.35 -1.70 15.86
C GLY A 290 15.23 -2.74 15.63
N GLY A 291 15.28 -3.83 16.41
CA GLY A 291 14.28 -4.90 16.32
C GLY A 291 14.17 -5.55 14.93
N GLY A 292 15.26 -5.60 14.17
CA GLY A 292 15.31 -6.19 12.83
C GLY A 292 14.63 -5.36 11.73
N ARG A 293 14.37 -4.07 11.93
CA ARG A 293 13.67 -3.22 10.96
C ARG A 293 14.60 -2.24 10.28
N PHE A 294 14.38 -2.05 8.98
CA PHE A 294 15.17 -1.18 8.14
C PHE A 294 14.27 -0.25 7.32
N ALA A 295 14.52 1.06 7.35
CA ALA A 295 13.79 2.04 6.55
C ALA A 295 14.67 2.56 5.41
N THR A 296 14.25 2.34 4.16
CA THR A 296 15.00 2.74 2.96
C THR A 296 14.34 3.92 2.27
N TYR A 297 15.15 4.90 1.88
CA TYR A 297 14.83 6.09 1.13
C TYR A 297 15.59 6.04 -0.19
N ALA A 298 14.89 5.78 -1.29
CA ALA A 298 15.50 5.57 -2.60
C ALA A 298 15.25 6.73 -3.57
N HIS A 299 15.95 6.68 -4.71
CA HIS A 299 15.85 7.64 -5.81
C HIS A 299 16.26 9.07 -5.43
N LEU A 300 17.24 9.21 -4.53
CA LEU A 300 17.71 10.51 -4.07
C LEU A 300 18.50 11.25 -5.17
N GLN A 301 18.59 12.57 -5.02
CA GLN A 301 19.29 13.46 -5.94
C GLN A 301 20.82 13.25 -5.83
N PRO A 302 21.55 13.17 -6.95
CA PRO A 302 23.00 13.05 -6.95
C PRO A 302 23.67 14.20 -6.17
N GLY A 303 24.62 13.85 -5.31
CA GLY A 303 25.36 14.79 -4.46
C GLY A 303 24.54 15.39 -3.32
N SER A 304 23.35 14.85 -3.03
CA SER A 304 22.46 15.38 -2.00
C SER A 304 22.53 14.64 -0.68
N VAL A 305 23.06 13.41 -0.65
CA VAL A 305 23.07 12.57 0.56
C VAL A 305 24.00 13.17 1.60
N ARG A 306 23.50 13.35 2.83
CA ARG A 306 24.16 14.10 3.91
C ARG A 306 24.76 13.21 5.00
N VAL A 307 24.68 11.90 4.83
CA VAL A 307 25.07 10.90 5.83
C VAL A 307 25.90 9.80 5.18
N GLN A 308 26.64 9.07 6.00
CA GLN A 308 27.42 7.90 5.59
C GLN A 308 27.05 6.69 6.46
N ALA A 309 27.35 5.49 5.95
CA ALA A 309 27.16 4.26 6.74
C ALA A 309 27.95 4.34 8.07
N GLY A 310 27.29 3.95 9.16
CA GLY A 310 27.81 4.05 10.52
C GLY A 310 27.34 5.30 11.29
N ASP A 311 26.81 6.33 10.61
CA ASP A 311 26.28 7.52 11.28
C ASP A 311 25.04 7.18 12.11
N ARG A 312 24.86 7.88 13.24
CA ARG A 312 23.60 7.92 13.97
C ARG A 312 22.80 9.14 13.55
N VAL A 313 21.52 8.93 13.28
CA VAL A 313 20.60 10.01 12.93
C VAL A 313 19.47 10.11 13.96
N ARG A 314 18.93 11.32 14.11
CA ARG A 314 17.70 11.55 14.89
C ARG A 314 16.50 11.63 13.97
N ARG A 315 15.31 11.27 14.47
CA ARG A 315 14.04 11.55 13.79
C ARG A 315 13.97 13.02 13.38
N GLY A 316 13.53 13.29 12.16
CA GLY A 316 13.47 14.63 11.57
C GLY A 316 14.80 15.15 11.01
N GLN A 317 15.91 14.43 11.18
CA GLN A 317 17.19 14.82 10.60
C GLN A 317 17.13 14.77 9.07
N TRP A 318 17.65 15.80 8.41
CA TRP A 318 17.74 15.87 6.96
C TRP A 318 18.77 14.86 6.41
N LEU A 319 18.32 13.95 5.53
CA LEU A 319 19.13 12.88 4.95
C LEU A 319 19.63 13.20 3.53
N GLY A 320 18.81 13.88 2.73
CA GLY A 320 19.11 14.19 1.34
C GLY A 320 17.94 14.85 0.63
N ARG A 321 17.94 14.85 -0.70
CA ARG A 321 16.85 15.41 -1.51
C ARG A 321 16.28 14.38 -2.46
N ILE A 322 15.01 14.52 -2.80
CA ILE A 322 14.38 13.69 -3.84
C ILE A 322 15.06 13.96 -5.18
N GLY A 323 15.43 12.90 -5.88
CA GLY A 323 15.94 12.94 -7.24
C GLY A 323 15.12 12.03 -8.16
N GLY A 324 15.79 11.51 -9.19
CA GLY A 324 15.27 10.55 -10.15
C GLY A 324 16.33 9.52 -10.57
N SER A 325 17.24 9.15 -9.66
CA SER A 325 18.27 8.13 -9.88
C SER A 325 17.73 6.69 -9.70
N GLY A 326 18.44 5.68 -10.20
CA GLY A 326 18.03 4.26 -10.09
C GLY A 326 16.87 3.89 -11.03
N ASP A 327 15.96 3.00 -10.62
CA ASP A 327 14.75 2.62 -11.39
C ASP A 327 13.58 3.63 -11.26
N ALA A 328 13.90 4.93 -11.18
CA ALA A 328 12.92 6.00 -11.09
C ALA A 328 12.50 6.50 -12.49
N ARG A 329 11.23 6.31 -12.84
CA ARG A 329 10.66 6.81 -14.11
C ARG A 329 10.27 8.29 -14.06
N GLU A 330 10.16 8.88 -12.88
CA GLU A 330 9.98 10.31 -12.63
C GLU A 330 10.47 10.63 -11.21
N PRO A 331 10.78 11.89 -10.87
CA PRO A 331 11.17 12.24 -9.50
C PRO A 331 10.10 11.93 -8.44
N HIS A 332 10.45 11.11 -7.46
CA HIS A 332 9.64 10.73 -6.31
C HIS A 332 10.52 10.15 -5.20
N LEU A 333 10.06 10.11 -3.96
CA LEU A 333 10.71 9.34 -2.90
C LEU A 333 10.09 7.95 -2.84
N HIS A 334 10.86 6.91 -3.16
CA HIS A 334 10.50 5.55 -2.78
C HIS A 334 10.85 5.32 -1.32
N PHE A 335 9.86 4.96 -0.51
CA PHE A 335 10.04 4.68 0.91
C PHE A 335 9.46 3.32 1.28
N GLN A 336 10.23 2.50 1.98
CA GLN A 336 9.79 1.20 2.46
C GLN A 336 10.41 0.84 3.81
N VAL A 337 9.74 -0.06 4.54
CA VAL A 337 10.29 -0.71 5.73
C VAL A 337 10.38 -2.20 5.50
N THR A 338 11.52 -2.80 5.83
CA THR A 338 11.81 -4.22 5.60
C THR A 338 12.44 -4.89 6.81
N ASP A 339 12.48 -6.22 6.82
CA ASP A 339 13.16 -7.05 7.83
C ASP A 339 14.67 -7.24 7.59
N GLY A 340 15.18 -6.70 6.48
CA GLY A 340 16.58 -6.68 6.09
C GLY A 340 16.98 -5.37 5.40
N PRO A 341 18.29 -5.07 5.32
CA PRO A 341 18.78 -3.82 4.72
C PRO A 341 18.77 -3.85 3.18
N ALA A 342 18.66 -5.03 2.56
CA ALA A 342 18.65 -5.16 1.12
C ALA A 342 17.28 -4.76 0.56
N ILE A 343 17.24 -3.75 -0.31
CA ILE A 343 16.01 -3.13 -0.80
C ILE A 343 15.04 -4.11 -1.47
N LEU A 344 15.53 -5.16 -2.16
CA LEU A 344 14.67 -6.19 -2.78
C LEU A 344 14.80 -7.59 -2.18
N ALA A 345 15.90 -7.90 -1.48
CA ALA A 345 16.15 -9.21 -0.86
C ALA A 345 15.75 -9.22 0.62
N SER A 346 14.55 -8.74 0.92
CA SER A 346 13.97 -8.63 2.27
C SER A 346 12.44 -8.71 2.18
N GLU A 347 11.77 -8.90 3.31
CA GLU A 347 10.32 -8.86 3.43
C GLU A 347 9.80 -7.49 3.85
N GLY A 348 8.80 -6.98 3.13
CA GLY A 348 8.16 -5.71 3.45
C GLY A 348 7.34 -5.80 4.73
N LEU A 349 7.60 -4.90 5.67
CA LEU A 349 6.95 -4.84 6.97
C LEU A 349 5.96 -3.67 7.08
N PRO A 350 4.82 -3.87 7.77
CA PRO A 350 3.86 -2.80 7.99
C PRO A 350 4.41 -1.76 8.98
N TYR A 351 4.01 -0.51 8.79
CA TYR A 351 4.30 0.62 9.68
C TYR A 351 3.11 1.58 9.69
N VAL A 352 3.14 2.58 10.56
CA VAL A 352 2.18 3.69 10.53
C VAL A 352 2.92 5.01 10.67
N LEU A 353 2.32 6.09 10.19
CA LEU A 353 2.85 7.42 10.45
C LEU A 353 2.29 7.96 11.76
N ASP A 354 3.14 8.61 12.54
CA ASP A 354 2.77 9.30 13.78
C ASP A 354 1.65 10.31 13.54
N ARG A 355 1.82 11.13 12.50
CA ARG A 355 0.84 12.12 12.10
C ARG A 355 0.98 12.54 10.64
N TYR A 356 -0.15 12.83 9.99
CA TYR A 356 -0.25 13.58 8.75
C TYR A 356 -1.63 14.22 8.63
N HIS A 357 -1.83 15.13 7.68
CA HIS A 357 -3.14 15.69 7.38
C HIS A 357 -3.59 15.28 5.98
N LEU A 358 -4.88 15.08 5.80
CA LEU A 358 -5.51 14.91 4.50
C LEU A 358 -6.24 16.18 4.11
N GLY A 359 -6.05 16.70 2.90
CA GLY A 359 -6.78 17.87 2.42
C GLY A 359 -6.90 17.92 0.91
N GLY A 360 -8.07 18.32 0.41
CA GLY A 360 -8.28 18.83 -0.95
C GLY A 360 -8.47 20.35 -0.89
N GLN A 361 -8.29 21.06 -2.00
CA GLN A 361 -8.22 22.54 -2.07
C GLN A 361 -9.42 23.34 -1.51
N THR A 362 -10.46 22.71 -0.95
CA THR A 362 -11.72 23.36 -0.54
C THR A 362 -12.37 22.85 0.75
N GLY A 363 -11.68 22.10 1.62
CA GLY A 363 -12.25 21.68 2.91
C GLY A 363 -11.19 21.32 3.92
N GLY A 364 -11.32 21.83 5.16
CA GLY A 364 -10.29 21.80 6.20
C GLY A 364 -9.60 20.44 6.37
N ALA A 365 -8.28 20.49 6.56
CA ALA A 365 -7.45 19.29 6.59
C ALA A 365 -7.76 18.42 7.82
N ALA A 366 -8.04 17.12 7.62
CA ALA A 366 -8.28 16.18 8.70
C ALA A 366 -6.95 15.58 9.19
N GLU A 367 -6.59 15.82 10.46
CA GLU A 367 -5.43 15.18 11.08
C GLU A 367 -5.67 13.66 11.22
N ARG A 368 -4.66 12.87 10.88
CA ARG A 368 -4.59 11.42 11.02
C ARG A 368 -3.39 11.07 11.90
N ARG A 369 -3.52 10.05 12.75
CA ARG A 369 -2.47 9.61 13.68
C ARG A 369 -2.41 8.10 13.75
N HIS A 370 -1.20 7.56 13.81
CA HIS A 370 -0.94 6.12 13.90
C HIS A 370 -1.69 5.32 12.83
N GLU A 371 -1.77 5.89 11.64
CA GLU A 371 -2.39 5.28 10.47
C GLU A 371 -1.36 5.19 9.33
N PHE A 372 -1.52 4.18 8.50
CA PHE A 372 -0.83 4.13 7.22
C PHE A 372 -1.58 5.02 6.21
N PRO A 373 -0.88 5.90 5.47
CA PRO A 373 -1.53 6.70 4.43
C PRO A 373 -1.89 5.84 3.22
N LEU A 374 -3.19 5.75 2.90
CA LEU A 374 -3.70 5.03 1.73
C LEU A 374 -4.46 5.95 0.77
N GLY A 375 -4.37 5.63 -0.51
CA GLY A 375 -5.15 6.22 -1.59
C GLY A 375 -4.54 7.49 -2.20
N GLU A 376 -5.37 8.17 -2.98
CA GLU A 376 -5.04 9.40 -3.72
C GLU A 376 -5.29 10.74 -2.99
N PRO A 377 -5.79 10.83 -1.73
CA PRO A 377 -5.96 12.15 -1.14
C PRO A 377 -4.61 12.82 -0.96
N GLU A 378 -4.57 14.13 -1.17
CA GLU A 378 -3.37 14.92 -0.94
C GLU A 378 -3.05 14.93 0.57
N VAL A 379 -1.82 14.53 0.87
CA VAL A 379 -1.21 14.44 2.18
C VAL A 379 -0.39 15.70 2.43
N ASP A 380 -0.60 16.31 3.60
CA ASP A 380 0.22 17.38 4.13
C ASP A 380 0.98 16.92 5.38
N PHE A 381 2.29 16.92 5.25
CA PHE A 381 3.21 16.78 6.37
C PHE A 381 3.49 18.16 6.94
N ALA A 382 2.56 18.65 7.77
CA ALA A 382 2.74 19.89 8.50
C ALA A 382 4.13 19.91 9.13
N LYS A 383 4.86 21.02 8.99
CA LYS A 383 6.15 21.18 9.67
C LYS A 383 5.91 20.91 11.15
N GLU A 384 6.66 19.96 11.72
CA GLU A 384 6.81 19.90 13.17
C GLU A 384 7.30 21.29 13.57
N VAL A 385 6.45 22.08 14.22
CA VAL A 385 6.85 23.35 14.82
C VAL A 385 7.75 22.96 15.99
N ASN A 386 9.01 22.66 15.69
CA ASN A 386 10.03 22.76 16.69
C ASN A 386 10.20 24.26 16.92
N ASP A 387 9.75 24.70 18.09
CA ASP A 387 10.18 25.98 18.66
C ASP A 387 11.72 25.95 18.70
N GLU A 388 12.36 26.42 17.63
CA GLU A 388 13.72 26.95 17.68
C GLU A 388 13.66 28.28 18.44
N ARG A 389 13.32 28.20 19.73
CA ARG A 389 13.74 29.16 20.72
C ARG A 389 14.77 28.48 21.59
N THR A 390 15.98 29.04 21.53
CA THR A 390 17.12 28.81 22.44
C THR A 390 17.83 27.47 22.31
N GLN A 391 18.92 27.45 21.54
CA GLN A 391 20.29 27.54 22.10
C GLN A 391 21.29 27.97 21.04
#